data_AF-A0A444TYZ9-F1
#
_entry.id   AF-A0A444TYZ9-F1
#
_cell.length_a   1.000
_cell.length_b   1.000
_cell.length_c   1.000
_cell.angle_alpha   90.00
_cell.angle_beta   90.00
_cell.angle_gamma   90.00
#
_symmetry.space_group_name_H-M   'P 1'
#
loop_
_entity.id
_entity.type
_entity.pdbx_description
1 polymer ?
#
loop_
_entity_poly.entity_id
_entity_poly.type
_entity_poly.pdbx_seq_one_letter_code
_entity_poly.pdbx_strand_id
1 'polypeptide(L)'
;MSAKAGAKLMCPTVPLSNGRHIPILGLGTSHFGGYSHSAVVYALRECGIRHIDTAKRYGCESQLQEAIRDSGVAREELWITTKLWPDEYGYQTTKQACLESCRRLGVQNLGMSGSTELNAIPISESF
;
A
#
# COMPACT_ATOMS: atom_id res chain seq x y z
N MET A 1 -31.10 24.63 1.98
CA MET A 1 -30.54 23.80 0.88
C MET A 1 -29.67 22.75 1.53
N SER A 2 -30.12 21.50 1.61
CA SER A 2 -29.34 20.42 2.20
C SER A 2 -28.28 19.99 1.18
N ALA A 3 -27.00 20.13 1.53
CA ALA A 3 -25.92 19.60 0.71
C ALA A 3 -26.15 18.09 0.58
N LYS A 4 -26.34 17.60 -0.65
CA LYS A 4 -26.28 16.16 -0.90
C LYS A 4 -24.93 15.68 -0.40
N ALA A 5 -24.93 14.74 0.55
CA ALA A 5 -23.72 14.02 0.93
C ALA A 5 -23.06 13.53 -0.37
N GLY A 6 -21.86 14.02 -0.67
CA GLY A 6 -21.14 13.68 -1.89
C GLY A 6 -20.99 12.17 -1.95
N ALA A 7 -21.37 11.56 -3.08
CA ALA A 7 -21.19 10.13 -3.27
C ALA A 7 -19.72 9.78 -3.04
N LYS A 8 -19.44 8.84 -2.13
CA LYS A 8 -18.07 8.34 -1.88
C LYS A 8 -17.56 7.76 -3.21
N LEU A 9 -16.56 8.41 -3.80
CA LEU A 9 -15.89 7.90 -5.01
C LEU A 9 -15.28 6.53 -4.66
N MET A 10 -15.81 5.47 -5.22
CA MET A 10 -15.30 4.10 -5.02
C MET A 10 -14.68 3.60 -6.32
N CYS A 11 -13.38 3.33 -6.27
CA CYS A 11 -12.64 2.71 -7.37
C CYS A 11 -13.09 1.26 -7.56
N PRO A 12 -13.43 0.81 -8.79
CA PRO A 12 -13.70 -0.59 -9.07
C PRO A 12 -12.52 -1.49 -8.69
N THR A 13 -12.83 -2.72 -8.29
CA THR A 13 -11.81 -3.73 -7.97
C THR A 13 -11.83 -4.88 -8.96
N VAL A 14 -10.69 -5.53 -9.14
CA VAL A 14 -10.57 -6.79 -9.89
C VAL A 14 -10.18 -7.94 -8.97
N PRO A 15 -10.73 -9.16 -9.16
CA PRO A 15 -10.34 -10.30 -8.37
C PRO A 15 -8.94 -10.79 -8.75
N LEU A 16 -8.16 -11.21 -7.76
CA LEU A 16 -6.90 -11.91 -7.91
C LEU A 16 -7.13 -13.43 -7.80
N SER A 17 -6.16 -14.24 -8.22
CA SER A 17 -6.22 -15.71 -8.16
C SER A 17 -6.44 -16.25 -6.75
N ASN A 18 -6.05 -15.51 -5.71
CA ASN A 18 -6.24 -15.84 -4.30
C ASN A 18 -7.59 -15.36 -3.72
N GLY A 19 -8.53 -14.92 -4.56
CA GLY A 19 -9.85 -14.44 -4.15
C GLY A 19 -9.88 -13.06 -3.52
N ARG A 20 -8.73 -12.39 -3.34
CA ARG A 20 -8.68 -11.00 -2.88
C ARG A 20 -9.01 -10.04 -4.03
N HIS A 21 -9.49 -8.86 -3.69
CA HIS A 21 -9.87 -7.83 -4.66
C HIS A 21 -8.90 -6.64 -4.57
N ILE A 22 -8.29 -6.27 -5.71
CA ILE A 22 -7.38 -5.13 -5.80
C ILE A 22 -8.06 -3.95 -6.51
N PRO A 23 -7.98 -2.72 -6.00
CA PRO A 23 -8.47 -1.54 -6.72
C PRO A 23 -7.72 -1.33 -8.04
N ILE A 24 -8.46 -1.10 -9.13
CA ILE A 24 -7.89 -1.00 -10.48
C ILE A 24 -7.03 0.26 -10.68
N LEU A 25 -7.30 1.32 -9.91
CA LEU A 25 -6.54 2.56 -9.92
C LEU A 25 -5.70 2.67 -8.64
N GLY A 26 -4.39 2.81 -8.82
CA GLY A 26 -3.44 3.02 -7.73
C GLY A 26 -2.58 4.26 -7.90
N LEU A 27 -2.13 4.82 -6.78
CA LEU A 27 -1.19 5.94 -6.72
C LEU A 27 0.25 5.43 -6.63
N GLY A 28 1.03 5.61 -7.68
CA GLY A 28 2.46 5.28 -7.70
C GLY A 28 3.32 6.36 -7.05
N THR A 29 4.41 5.96 -6.39
CA THR A 29 5.33 6.84 -5.63
C THR A 29 6.77 6.85 -6.17
N SER A 30 6.96 6.51 -7.44
CA SER A 30 8.30 6.36 -8.05
C SER A 30 9.05 7.69 -8.23
N HIS A 31 10.38 7.59 -8.42
CA HIS A 31 11.33 8.70 -8.47
C HIS A 31 10.98 9.86 -9.43
N PHE A 32 10.34 9.60 -10.59
CA PHE A 32 10.01 10.64 -11.59
C PHE A 32 8.64 11.30 -11.38
N GLY A 33 7.95 10.97 -10.28
CA GLY A 33 6.85 11.77 -9.70
C GLY A 33 7.09 12.18 -8.25
N GLY A 34 8.02 11.50 -7.56
CA GLY A 34 8.37 11.75 -6.17
C GLY A 34 7.26 11.37 -5.19
N TYR A 35 7.64 11.12 -3.94
CA TYR A 35 6.67 11.18 -2.85
C TYR A 35 6.31 12.64 -2.58
N SER A 36 5.01 12.94 -2.54
CA SER A 36 4.48 14.21 -2.06
C SER A 36 3.44 13.92 -0.98
N HIS A 37 3.74 14.32 0.25
CA HIS A 37 2.87 14.06 1.40
C HIS A 37 1.45 14.61 1.17
N SER A 38 1.34 15.87 0.74
CA SER A 38 0.05 16.51 0.48
C SER A 38 -0.73 15.85 -0.65
N ALA A 39 -0.05 15.40 -1.70
CA ALA A 39 -0.69 14.71 -2.81
C ALA A 39 -1.25 13.35 -2.38
N VAL A 40 -0.50 12.58 -1.56
CA VAL A 40 -0.98 11.30 -1.01
C VAL A 40 -2.19 11.53 -0.11
N VAL A 41 -2.10 12.47 0.84
CA VAL A 41 -3.21 12.79 1.76
C VAL A 41 -4.47 13.18 0.97
N TYR A 42 -4.33 14.07 -0.01
CA TYR A 42 -5.44 14.52 -0.87
C TYR A 42 -6.03 13.38 -1.69
N ALA A 43 -5.19 12.54 -2.31
CA ALA A 43 -5.64 11.41 -3.12
C ALA A 43 -6.46 10.40 -2.29
N LEU A 44 -6.01 10.10 -1.08
CA LEU A 44 -6.71 9.18 -0.17
C LEU A 44 -8.02 9.78 0.37
N ARG A 45 -7.97 11.04 0.82
CA ARG A 45 -9.10 11.68 1.49
C ARG A 45 -10.18 12.17 0.52
N GLU A 46 -9.77 12.88 -0.53
CA GLU A 46 -10.68 13.61 -1.41
C GLU A 46 -10.97 12.87 -2.72
N CYS A 47 -9.98 12.15 -3.27
CA CYS A 47 -10.13 11.47 -4.57
C CYS A 47 -10.64 10.03 -4.47
N GLY A 48 -10.75 9.47 -3.25
CA GLY A 48 -11.19 8.08 -3.07
C GLY A 48 -10.17 7.02 -3.49
N ILE A 49 -8.89 7.36 -3.62
CA ILE A 49 -7.85 6.37 -3.89
C ILE A 49 -7.73 5.42 -2.70
N ARG A 50 -7.65 4.12 -3.00
CA ARG A 50 -7.52 3.04 -2.01
C ARG A 50 -6.39 2.07 -2.33
N HIS A 51 -5.60 2.34 -3.35
CA HIS A 51 -4.43 1.53 -3.70
C HIS A 51 -3.19 2.44 -3.79
N ILE A 52 -2.17 2.14 -3.00
CA ILE A 52 -0.86 2.80 -3.03
C ILE A 52 0.16 1.81 -3.57
N ASP A 53 0.94 2.22 -4.56
CA ASP A 53 2.08 1.48 -5.09
C ASP A 53 3.41 2.18 -4.76
N THR A 54 4.29 1.45 -4.09
CA THR A 54 5.62 1.92 -3.68
C THR A 54 6.69 0.84 -3.85
N ALA A 55 7.90 1.11 -3.40
CA ALA A 55 9.00 0.15 -3.33
C ALA A 55 9.97 0.57 -2.23
N LYS A 56 10.67 -0.38 -1.61
CA LYS A 56 11.73 -0.08 -0.63
C LYS A 56 12.75 0.91 -1.20
N ARG A 57 13.17 0.72 -2.46
CA ARG A 57 14.13 1.60 -3.16
C ARG A 57 13.66 3.05 -3.28
N TYR A 58 12.36 3.31 -3.27
CA TYR A 58 11.84 4.68 -3.40
C TYR A 58 12.07 5.52 -2.14
N GLY A 59 12.37 4.88 -1.00
CA GLY A 59 12.81 5.56 0.22
C GLY A 59 11.71 6.34 0.95
N CYS A 60 10.44 6.18 0.58
CA CYS A 60 9.31 6.95 1.13
C CYS A 60 8.33 6.14 1.99
N GLU A 61 8.63 4.87 2.30
CA GLU A 61 7.72 4.00 3.06
C GLU A 61 7.32 4.57 4.43
N SER A 62 8.28 5.13 5.17
CA SER A 62 7.99 5.79 6.46
C SER A 62 7.17 7.07 6.31
N GLN A 63 7.36 7.81 5.22
CA GLN A 63 6.58 9.01 4.95
C GLN A 63 5.14 8.64 4.52
N LEU A 64 4.96 7.50 3.84
CA LEU A 64 3.63 6.97 3.51
C LEU A 64 2.85 6.57 4.76
N GLN A 65 3.49 6.00 5.78
CA GLN A 65 2.83 5.72 7.06
C GLN A 65 2.19 6.99 7.65
N GLU A 66 2.94 8.10 7.66
CA GLU A 66 2.46 9.39 8.15
C GLU A 66 1.32 9.94 7.30
N ALA A 67 1.46 9.93 5.96
CA ALA A 67 0.42 10.41 5.06
C ALA A 67 -0.88 9.59 5.15
N ILE A 68 -0.78 8.28 5.36
CA ILE A 68 -1.95 7.41 5.59
C ILE A 68 -2.66 7.81 6.88
N ARG A 69 -1.93 7.96 7.98
CA ARG A 69 -2.50 8.43 9.26
C ARG A 69 -3.17 9.78 9.10
N ASP A 70 -2.47 10.72 8.46
CA ASP A 70 -2.94 12.10 8.31
C ASP A 70 -4.12 12.18 7.33
N SER A 71 -4.27 11.24 6.38
CA SER A 71 -5.45 11.16 5.52
C SER A 71 -6.76 10.89 6.28
N GLY A 72 -6.69 10.22 7.44
CA GLY A 72 -7.84 9.75 8.20
C GLY A 72 -8.54 8.52 7.62
N VAL A 73 -8.00 7.92 6.55
CA VAL A 73 -8.54 6.69 5.96
C VAL A 73 -8.10 5.47 6.78
N ALA A 74 -9.05 4.61 7.12
CA ALA A 74 -8.80 3.39 7.87
C ALA A 74 -7.84 2.47 7.09
N ARG A 75 -6.89 1.83 7.78
CA ARG A 75 -5.87 0.99 7.14
C ARG A 75 -6.51 -0.15 6.35
N GLU A 76 -7.63 -0.67 6.81
CA GLU A 76 -8.35 -1.82 6.27
C GLU A 76 -8.99 -1.49 4.91
N GLU A 77 -9.24 -0.20 4.64
CA GLU A 77 -9.69 0.26 3.32
C GLU A 77 -8.56 0.30 2.28
N LEU A 78 -7.29 0.16 2.68
CA LEU A 78 -6.15 0.38 1.81
C LEU A 78 -5.50 -0.92 1.31
N TRP A 79 -5.28 -0.97 -0.01
CA TRP A 79 -4.33 -1.87 -0.64
C TRP A 79 -2.98 -1.18 -0.77
N ILE A 80 -1.93 -1.75 -0.19
CA ILE A 80 -0.58 -1.17 -0.24
C ILE A 80 0.38 -2.20 -0.83
N THR A 81 1.00 -1.83 -1.95
CA THR A 81 1.96 -2.64 -2.68
C THR A 81 3.35 -2.06 -2.49
N THR A 82 4.32 -2.89 -2.07
CA THR A 82 5.74 -2.56 -2.06
C THR A 82 6.54 -3.66 -2.77
N LYS A 83 7.80 -3.38 -3.09
CA LYS A 83 8.66 -4.22 -3.92
C LYS A 83 10.00 -4.41 -3.25
N LEU A 84 10.49 -5.64 -3.32
CA LEU A 84 11.85 -6.01 -2.94
C LEU A 84 12.85 -5.46 -3.95
N TRP A 85 14.06 -5.23 -3.47
CA TRP A 85 15.22 -4.91 -4.30
C TRP A 85 16.03 -6.20 -4.60
N PRO A 86 16.74 -6.30 -5.74
CA PRO A 86 17.41 -7.54 -6.13
C PRO A 86 18.45 -8.09 -5.13
N ASP A 87 19.06 -7.24 -4.31
CA ASP A 87 19.97 -7.65 -3.23
C ASP A 87 19.26 -8.34 -2.06
N GLU A 88 17.93 -8.33 -2.03
CA GLU A 88 17.10 -8.95 -1.01
C GLU A 88 16.61 -10.34 -1.42
N TYR A 89 16.90 -10.78 -2.64
CA TYR A 89 16.43 -12.07 -3.16
C TYR A 89 17.09 -13.23 -2.42
N GLY A 90 16.26 -14.02 -1.73
CA GLY A 90 16.67 -15.18 -0.95
C GLY A 90 15.65 -15.41 0.15
N TYR A 91 15.44 -16.65 0.59
CA TYR A 91 14.33 -16.95 1.50
C TYR A 91 14.37 -16.10 2.79
N GLN A 92 15.52 -16.08 3.48
CA GLN A 92 15.68 -15.34 4.73
C GLN A 92 15.76 -13.83 4.50
N THR A 93 16.52 -13.39 3.50
CA THR A 93 16.68 -11.97 3.17
C THR A 93 15.36 -11.34 2.74
N THR A 94 14.57 -12.04 1.92
CA THR A 94 13.23 -11.61 1.54
C THR A 94 12.31 -11.51 2.74
N LYS A 95 12.30 -12.51 3.63
CA LYS A 95 11.46 -12.47 4.84
C LYS A 95 11.78 -11.25 5.70
N GLN A 96 13.07 -10.98 5.92
CA GLN A 96 13.50 -9.80 6.68
C GLN A 96 13.12 -8.49 5.98
N ALA A 97 13.37 -8.39 4.67
CA ALA A 97 13.01 -7.22 3.88
C ALA A 97 11.50 -6.90 3.90
N CYS A 98 10.64 -7.93 3.86
CA CYS A 98 9.20 -7.79 4.02
C CYS A 98 8.84 -7.22 5.40
N LEU A 99 9.39 -7.78 6.49
CA LEU A 99 9.15 -7.31 7.86
C LEU A 99 9.60 -5.87 8.07
N GLU A 100 10.77 -5.50 7.53
CA GLU A 100 11.25 -4.13 7.59
C GLU A 100 10.34 -3.15 6.85
N SER A 101 9.84 -3.56 5.68
CA SER A 101 8.90 -2.75 4.89
C SER A 101 7.57 -2.59 5.61
N CYS A 102 7.06 -3.66 6.23
CA CYS A 102 5.91 -3.61 7.13
C CYS A 102 6.12 -2.62 8.28
N ARG A 103 7.30 -2.64 8.92
CA ARG A 103 7.66 -1.70 9.99
C ARG A 103 7.68 -0.26 9.50
N ARG A 104 8.27 0.01 8.32
CA ARG A 104 8.34 1.35 7.74
C ARG A 104 6.96 1.87 7.33
N LEU A 105 6.11 1.03 6.76
CA LEU A 105 4.76 1.39 6.33
C LEU A 105 3.74 1.43 7.49
N GLY A 106 4.10 0.88 8.66
CA GLY A 106 3.20 0.75 9.81
C GLY A 106 2.06 -0.24 9.57
N VAL A 107 2.33 -1.33 8.84
CA VAL A 107 1.32 -2.32 8.44
C VAL A 107 1.71 -3.71 8.89
N GLN A 108 0.70 -4.55 9.14
CA GLN A 108 0.92 -5.97 9.41
C GLN A 108 0.99 -6.81 8.13
N ASN A 109 0.34 -6.37 7.05
CA ASN A 109 0.27 -7.14 5.81
C ASN A 109 0.50 -6.26 4.58
N LEU A 110 1.11 -6.84 3.54
CA LEU A 110 1.33 -6.21 2.23
C LEU A 110 0.43 -6.85 1.16
N GLY A 111 0.05 -6.07 0.15
CA GLY A 111 -0.52 -6.58 -1.10
C GLY A 111 0.60 -6.76 -2.12
N MET A 112 1.13 -7.97 -2.28
CA MET A 112 2.27 -8.21 -3.20
C MET A 112 1.78 -8.51 -4.63
N SER A 113 2.48 -7.99 -5.64
CA SER A 113 2.29 -8.31 -7.06
C SER A 113 3.65 -8.67 -7.70
N GLY A 114 3.76 -9.86 -8.30
CA GLY A 114 4.97 -10.36 -9.01
C GLY A 114 5.50 -11.72 -8.49
N SER A 115 6.12 -12.50 -9.39
CA SER A 115 6.38 -13.97 -9.44
C SER A 115 7.17 -14.65 -8.31
N THR A 116 7.01 -14.21 -7.08
CA THR A 116 7.35 -14.98 -5.88
C THR A 116 6.12 -15.00 -5.01
N GLU A 117 5.40 -16.12 -5.00
CA GLU A 117 4.32 -16.39 -4.05
C GLU A 117 4.88 -16.34 -2.63
N LEU A 118 4.93 -15.14 -2.07
CA LEU A 118 4.83 -14.95 -0.64
C LEU A 118 3.42 -14.43 -0.43
N ASN A 119 2.54 -15.37 -0.13
CA ASN A 119 1.25 -15.14 0.48
C ASN A 119 1.36 -13.96 1.45
N ALA A 120 0.33 -13.12 1.52
CA ALA A 120 0.24 -12.14 2.60
C ALA A 120 0.31 -12.91 3.93
N ILE A 121 1.51 -12.99 4.53
CA ILE A 121 1.73 -13.67 5.80
C ILE A 121 1.27 -12.68 6.87
N PRO A 122 0.14 -12.91 7.56
CA PRO A 122 -0.13 -12.21 8.81
C PRO A 122 1.08 -12.35 9.73
N ILE A 123 1.65 -11.23 10.19
CA ILE A 123 2.77 -11.22 11.17
C ILE A 123 2.38 -11.86 12.52
N SER A 124 1.14 -12.35 12.66
CA SER A 124 0.64 -12.99 13.87
C SER A 124 0.79 -14.52 13.90
N GLU A 125 1.24 -15.21 12.85
CA GLU A 125 1.36 -16.68 12.85
C GLU A 125 2.81 -17.19 12.71
N SER A 126 3.73 -16.66 13.52
CA SER A 126 5.06 -17.26 13.70
C SER A 126 5.63 -16.94 15.08
N PHE A 127 5.07 -17.57 16.12
CA PHE A 127 5.79 -17.98 17.31
C PHE A 127 5.69 -19.51 17.42
#